data_AF-A0A3L7T3W9-F1
#
_entry.id   AF-A0A3L7T3W9-F1
#
_cell.length_a   1.000
_cell.length_b   1.000
_cell.length_c   1.000
_cell.angle_alpha   90.00
_cell.angle_beta   90.00
_cell.angle_gamma   90.00
#
_symmetry.space_group_name_H-M   'P 1'
#
loop_
_entity.id
_entity.type
_entity.pdbx_description
1 polymer ?
#
loop_
_entity_poly.entity_id
_entity_poly.type
_entity_poly.pdbx_seq_one_letter_code
_entity_poly.pdbx_strand_id
1 'polypeptide(L)'
;MGQEWYRKSRKDPGYEPSALVPSRPSGARLVERNRVADLSTPQFVAFETYLAAIAIRPMDLAILIDCTASMSREISDAQANIDELVDFLGSVTGGLRLGIVGYRDDSDGWETKAWDFTTSLDEARERLWNLSAEGGGDTPESVYAAMKLALTKLSWLKDPLPPAEPPIRACVIVGDAPPHVGEGKLCVDLAKRGFANGVRFYGIIARDAESNLKSEDQGDDQGDDQGDDQGDVLVPSKPAPA
;
A
#
# COMPACT_ATOMS: atom_id res chain seq x y z
N MET A 1 -55.88 13.26 14.54
CA MET A 1 -54.92 12.22 14.95
C MET A 1 -53.58 12.93 15.18
N GLY A 2 -53.17 13.06 16.44
CA GLY A 2 -51.97 13.80 16.82
C GLY A 2 -50.71 12.97 16.56
N GLN A 3 -49.72 13.56 15.90
CA GLN A 3 -48.38 12.99 15.77
C GLN A 3 -47.70 13.05 17.15
N GLU A 4 -47.56 11.90 17.79
CA GLU A 4 -46.87 11.76 19.07
C GLU A 4 -45.36 11.74 18.80
N TRP A 5 -44.67 12.83 19.11
CA TRP A 5 -43.23 12.93 18.97
C TRP A 5 -42.55 12.11 20.08
N TYR A 6 -41.95 10.98 19.70
CA TYR A 6 -41.19 10.12 20.61
C TYR A 6 -39.98 10.87 21.18
N ARG A 7 -40.01 11.23 22.47
CA ARG A 7 -38.87 11.83 23.17
C ARG A 7 -37.82 10.77 23.47
N LYS A 8 -36.83 10.64 22.58
CA LYS A 8 -35.63 9.82 22.84
C LYS A 8 -34.84 10.41 24.01
N SER A 9 -34.46 9.58 24.97
CA SER A 9 -33.63 9.95 26.11
C SER A 9 -32.49 8.95 26.30
N ARG A 10 -31.47 9.31 27.10
CA ARG A 10 -30.38 8.39 27.43
C ARG A 10 -30.84 7.13 28.19
N LYS A 11 -32.03 7.18 28.80
CA LYS A 11 -32.66 6.04 29.50
C LYS A 11 -33.61 5.23 28.61
N ASP A 12 -34.09 5.83 27.53
CA ASP A 12 -34.96 5.20 26.55
C ASP A 12 -34.62 5.77 25.17
N PRO A 13 -33.63 5.17 24.47
CA PRO A 13 -33.17 5.66 23.18
C PRO A 13 -34.19 5.41 22.05
N GLY A 14 -35.31 4.73 22.33
CA GLY A 14 -36.32 4.41 21.33
C GLY A 14 -35.80 3.45 20.26
N TYR A 15 -34.97 2.49 20.65
CA TYR A 15 -34.60 1.37 19.78
C TYR A 15 -35.70 0.31 19.82
N GLU A 16 -36.42 0.16 18.72
CA GLU A 16 -37.27 -1.01 18.50
C GLU A 16 -36.37 -2.22 18.22
N PRO A 17 -36.52 -3.36 18.93
CA PRO A 17 -35.69 -4.56 18.68
C PRO A 17 -35.75 -5.04 17.22
N SER A 18 -36.90 -4.87 16.57
CA SER A 18 -37.12 -5.17 15.15
C SER A 18 -36.43 -4.21 14.19
N ALA A 19 -36.07 -3.00 14.65
CA ALA A 19 -35.27 -2.04 13.89
C ALA A 19 -33.76 -2.26 14.08
N LEU A 20 -33.34 -2.88 15.19
CA LEU A 20 -31.94 -3.23 15.44
C LEU A 20 -31.49 -4.46 14.65
N VAL A 21 -32.42 -5.39 14.37
CA VAL A 21 -32.16 -6.57 13.54
C VAL A 21 -33.08 -6.49 12.31
N PRO A 22 -32.62 -5.91 11.18
CA PRO A 22 -33.46 -5.80 10.01
C PRO A 22 -33.90 -7.19 9.53
N SER A 23 -35.21 -7.39 9.40
CA SER A 23 -35.76 -8.55 8.71
C SER A 23 -35.34 -8.52 7.25
N ARG A 24 -34.84 -9.66 6.73
CA ARG A 24 -34.30 -9.76 5.37
C ARG A 24 -35.38 -9.36 4.34
N PRO A 25 -35.21 -8.26 3.57
CA PRO A 25 -36.13 -7.94 2.49
C PRO A 25 -36.10 -9.04 1.43
N SER A 26 -37.25 -9.36 0.83
CA SER A 26 -37.27 -10.22 -0.36
C SER A 26 -36.47 -9.54 -1.48
N GLY A 27 -35.52 -10.27 -2.08
CA GLY A 27 -34.63 -9.72 -3.12
C GLY A 27 -33.37 -9.00 -2.60
N ALA A 28 -33.06 -9.04 -1.30
CA ALA A 28 -31.83 -8.48 -0.78
C ALA A 28 -30.59 -9.17 -1.40
N ARG A 29 -29.74 -8.37 -2.06
CA ARG A 29 -28.43 -8.79 -2.57
C ARG A 29 -27.58 -9.26 -1.40
N LEU A 30 -27.19 -10.54 -1.41
CA LEU A 30 -26.16 -11.05 -0.51
C LEU A 30 -24.87 -10.34 -0.89
N VAL A 31 -24.41 -9.42 -0.05
CA VAL A 31 -23.03 -8.94 -0.11
C VAL A 31 -22.18 -10.06 0.44
N GLU A 32 -21.12 -10.41 -0.28
CA GLU A 32 -20.15 -11.37 0.20
C GLU A 32 -19.63 -10.93 1.57
N ARG A 33 -19.54 -11.86 2.53
CA ARG A 33 -19.04 -11.51 3.86
C ARG A 33 -17.61 -11.00 3.70
N ASN A 34 -17.35 -9.79 4.18
CA ASN A 34 -15.99 -9.29 4.22
C ASN A 34 -15.18 -10.07 5.27
N ARG A 35 -13.85 -10.12 5.11
CA ARG A 35 -12.97 -10.87 6.02
C ARG A 35 -13.07 -10.42 7.48
N VAL A 36 -13.53 -9.18 7.73
CA VAL A 36 -13.76 -8.64 9.08
C VAL A 36 -14.95 -9.36 9.74
N ALA A 37 -15.99 -9.70 8.98
CA ALA A 37 -17.17 -10.41 9.48
C ALA A 37 -16.89 -11.88 9.87
N ASP A 38 -15.77 -12.44 9.41
CA ASP A 38 -15.33 -13.80 9.73
C ASP A 38 -14.32 -13.85 10.89
N LEU A 39 -13.92 -12.69 11.44
CA LEU A 39 -13.05 -12.64 12.60
C LEU A 39 -13.76 -13.23 13.84
N SER A 40 -13.04 -14.07 14.58
CA SER A 40 -13.48 -14.45 15.93
C SER A 40 -13.59 -13.23 16.83
N THR A 41 -14.41 -13.29 17.88
CA THR A 41 -14.56 -12.17 18.83
C THR A 41 -13.22 -11.62 19.34
N PRO A 42 -12.22 -12.44 19.76
CA PRO A 42 -10.92 -11.92 20.18
C PRO A 42 -10.16 -11.20 19.05
N GLN A 43 -10.20 -11.72 17.82
CA GLN A 43 -9.55 -11.08 16.67
C GLN A 43 -10.24 -9.76 16.30
N PHE A 44 -11.57 -9.71 16.38
CA PHE A 44 -12.33 -8.49 16.13
C PHE A 44 -12.01 -7.40 17.16
N VAL A 45 -11.93 -7.75 18.45
CA VAL A 45 -11.53 -6.80 19.51
C VAL A 45 -10.10 -6.30 19.28
N ALA A 46 -9.16 -7.18 18.94
CA ALA A 46 -7.78 -6.78 18.63
C ALA A 46 -7.71 -5.84 17.42
N PHE A 47 -8.52 -6.10 16.39
CA PHE A 47 -8.64 -5.25 15.21
C PHE A 47 -9.23 -3.87 15.55
N GLU A 48 -10.31 -3.83 16.32
CA GLU A 48 -10.94 -2.57 16.75
C GLU A 48 -9.98 -1.72 17.61
N THR A 49 -9.28 -2.36 18.55
CA THR A 49 -8.25 -1.68 19.37
C THR A 49 -7.12 -1.13 18.50
N TYR A 50 -6.69 -1.89 17.48
CA TYR A 50 -5.67 -1.44 16.55
C TYR A 50 -6.13 -0.23 15.71
N LEU A 51 -7.36 -0.25 15.18
CA LEU A 51 -7.93 0.89 14.45
C LEU A 51 -8.06 2.13 15.33
N ALA A 52 -8.53 1.97 16.58
CA ALA A 52 -8.60 3.06 17.54
C ALA A 52 -7.23 3.67 17.84
N ALA A 53 -6.18 2.83 17.91
CA ALA A 53 -4.81 3.30 18.08
C ALA A 53 -4.27 4.05 16.85
N ILE A 54 -4.67 3.68 15.62
CA ILE A 54 -4.30 4.42 14.40
C ILE A 54 -4.99 5.79 14.36
N ALA A 55 -6.28 5.85 14.71
CA ALA A 55 -7.11 7.04 14.56
C ALA A 55 -6.58 8.28 15.30
N ILE A 56 -5.74 8.08 16.33
CA ILE A 56 -5.15 9.18 17.12
C ILE A 56 -3.71 9.51 16.71
N ARG A 57 -3.09 8.73 15.83
CA ARG A 57 -1.68 8.88 15.44
C ARG A 57 -1.58 9.73 14.19
N PRO A 58 -0.79 10.83 14.20
CA PRO A 58 -0.53 11.57 12.98
C PRO A 58 0.30 10.71 12.01
N MET A 59 0.11 10.95 10.72
CA MET A 59 0.75 10.22 9.63
C MET A 59 1.55 11.17 8.74
N ASP A 60 2.80 10.80 8.51
CA ASP A 60 3.61 11.32 7.41
C ASP A 60 3.61 10.30 6.27
N LEU A 61 3.13 10.73 5.11
CA LEU A 61 3.20 9.96 3.87
C LEU A 61 4.07 10.71 2.86
N ALA A 62 5.19 10.11 2.48
CA ALA A 62 6.02 10.60 1.38
C ALA A 62 5.70 9.80 0.11
N ILE A 63 5.38 10.48 -0.98
CA ILE A 63 5.17 9.86 -2.29
C ILE A 63 6.39 10.14 -3.16
N LEU A 64 7.10 9.09 -3.55
CA LEU A 64 8.26 9.12 -4.43
C LEU A 64 7.75 8.74 -5.83
N ILE A 65 7.80 9.66 -6.78
CA ILE A 65 7.15 9.50 -8.09
C ILE A 65 8.19 9.61 -9.20
N ASP A 66 8.20 8.60 -10.06
CA ASP A 66 8.89 8.62 -11.34
C ASP A 66 8.27 9.66 -12.27
N CYS A 67 9.09 10.58 -12.76
CA CYS A 67 8.68 11.72 -13.59
C CYS A 67 9.20 11.64 -15.03
N THR A 68 9.45 10.44 -15.54
CA THR A 68 9.75 10.19 -16.96
C THR A 68 8.51 10.27 -17.84
N ALA A 69 8.71 10.35 -19.16
CA ALA A 69 7.62 10.53 -20.12
C ALA A 69 6.57 9.39 -20.12
N SER A 70 6.98 8.14 -19.84
CA SER A 70 6.06 6.98 -19.78
C SER A 70 5.03 7.13 -18.67
N MET A 71 5.40 7.77 -17.57
CA MET A 71 4.58 7.97 -16.36
C MET A 71 3.54 9.09 -16.48
N SER A 72 3.42 9.73 -17.65
CA SER A 72 2.52 10.88 -17.84
C SER A 72 1.05 10.58 -17.51
N ARG A 73 0.57 9.37 -17.82
CA ARG A 73 -0.79 8.95 -17.49
C ARG A 73 -0.95 8.72 -15.99
N GLU A 74 -0.01 8.03 -15.37
CA GLU A 74 -0.04 7.67 -13.96
C GLU A 74 0.12 8.90 -13.07
N ILE A 75 0.91 9.88 -13.48
CA ILE A 75 0.97 11.19 -12.81
C ILE A 75 -0.39 11.89 -12.91
N SER A 76 -1.04 11.88 -14.07
CA SER A 76 -2.38 12.45 -14.23
C SER A 76 -3.42 11.73 -13.36
N ASP A 77 -3.37 10.40 -13.29
CA ASP A 77 -4.26 9.60 -12.46
C ASP A 77 -3.99 9.84 -10.96
N ALA A 78 -2.73 9.96 -10.56
CA ALA A 78 -2.35 10.33 -9.20
C ALA A 78 -2.85 11.73 -8.82
N GLN A 79 -2.75 12.70 -9.73
CA GLN A 79 -3.28 14.05 -9.55
C GLN A 79 -4.81 14.05 -9.40
N ALA A 80 -5.53 13.18 -10.12
CA ALA A 80 -6.98 13.09 -10.04
C ALA A 80 -7.47 12.41 -8.74
N ASN A 81 -6.71 11.47 -8.19
CA ASN A 81 -7.13 10.64 -7.05
C ASN A 81 -6.48 11.03 -5.71
N ILE A 82 -5.57 12.01 -5.70
CA ILE A 82 -4.88 12.46 -4.47
C ILE A 82 -5.85 12.92 -3.39
N ASP A 83 -6.98 13.49 -3.80
CA ASP A 83 -8.03 13.97 -2.92
C ASP A 83 -8.68 12.83 -2.15
N GLU A 84 -9.07 11.77 -2.87
CA GLU A 84 -9.67 10.59 -2.26
C GLU A 84 -8.71 9.90 -1.30
N LEU A 85 -7.42 9.84 -1.67
CA LEU A 85 -6.37 9.30 -0.81
C LEU A 85 -6.22 10.13 0.47
N VAL A 86 -6.18 11.45 0.35
CA VAL A 86 -6.02 12.38 1.47
C VAL A 86 -7.24 12.36 2.38
N ASP A 87 -8.44 12.37 1.83
CA ASP A 87 -9.68 12.29 2.58
C ASP A 87 -9.78 10.95 3.33
N PHE A 88 -9.45 9.84 2.65
CA PHE A 88 -9.43 8.53 3.27
C PHE A 88 -8.42 8.47 4.42
N LEU A 89 -7.14 8.80 4.17
CA LEU A 89 -6.09 8.73 5.18
C LEU A 89 -6.29 9.73 6.32
N GLY A 90 -6.80 10.93 6.02
CA GLY A 90 -7.17 11.93 7.00
C GLY A 90 -8.35 11.49 7.88
N SER A 91 -9.28 10.68 7.35
CA SER A 91 -10.41 10.15 8.13
C SER A 91 -10.04 9.00 9.08
N VAL A 92 -8.95 8.28 8.79
CA VAL A 92 -8.53 7.09 9.57
C VAL A 92 -7.32 7.34 10.48
N THR A 93 -6.65 8.49 10.36
CA THR A 93 -5.46 8.84 11.16
C THR A 93 -5.67 10.14 11.94
N GLY A 94 -4.78 10.43 12.90
CA GLY A 94 -4.82 11.66 13.72
C GLY A 94 -4.37 12.93 12.98
N GLY A 95 -4.38 12.91 11.65
CA GLY A 95 -3.93 13.98 10.77
C GLY A 95 -2.86 13.50 9.79
N LEU A 96 -2.95 13.96 8.54
CA LEU A 96 -2.04 13.58 7.45
C LEU A 96 -1.14 14.76 7.08
N ARG A 97 0.16 14.49 6.86
CA ARG A 97 1.07 15.37 6.13
C ARG A 97 1.64 14.65 4.92
N LEU A 98 1.67 15.34 3.79
CA LEU A 98 2.18 14.81 2.52
C LEU A 98 3.53 15.41 2.17
N GLY A 99 4.52 14.55 1.95
CA GLY A 99 5.79 14.88 1.30
C GLY A 99 5.81 14.33 -0.11
N ILE A 100 6.46 15.01 -1.04
CA ILE A 100 6.55 14.58 -2.44
C ILE A 100 8.01 14.59 -2.86
N VAL A 101 8.45 13.52 -3.53
CA VAL A 101 9.77 13.43 -4.12
C VAL A 101 9.62 12.98 -5.57
N GLY A 102 9.91 13.86 -6.52
CA GLY A 102 10.06 13.47 -7.92
C GLY A 102 11.46 12.91 -8.16
N TYR A 103 11.58 11.94 -9.05
CA TYR A 103 12.86 11.47 -9.59
C TYR A 103 12.77 11.18 -11.08
N ARG A 104 13.91 11.24 -11.77
CA ARG A 104 14.11 10.94 -13.20
C ARG A 104 15.45 10.24 -13.42
N ASP A 105 15.74 9.84 -14.65
CA ASP A 105 17.07 9.39 -15.07
C ASP A 105 18.12 10.51 -14.94
N ASP A 106 19.37 10.13 -14.68
CA ASP A 106 20.53 11.01 -14.47
C ASP A 106 20.86 11.88 -15.69
N SER A 107 20.33 11.52 -16.86
CA SER A 107 20.51 12.24 -18.12
C SER A 107 19.55 13.41 -18.33
N ASP A 108 18.53 13.54 -17.47
CA ASP A 108 17.52 14.59 -17.56
C ASP A 108 17.93 15.87 -16.82
N GLY A 109 17.23 16.98 -17.10
CA GLY A 109 17.56 18.31 -16.54
C GLY A 109 17.58 18.42 -15.01
N TRP A 110 17.09 17.40 -14.29
CA TRP A 110 17.24 17.24 -12.84
C TRP A 110 17.02 15.76 -12.44
N GLU A 111 17.80 15.26 -11.47
CA GLU A 111 17.75 13.86 -11.00
C GLU A 111 16.66 13.65 -9.92
N THR A 112 16.61 14.52 -8.90
CA THR A 112 15.61 14.46 -7.83
C THR A 112 15.11 15.84 -7.41
N LYS A 113 13.84 15.95 -7.05
CA LYS A 113 13.21 17.14 -6.45
C LYS A 113 12.37 16.72 -5.26
N ALA A 114 12.53 17.40 -4.13
CA ALA A 114 11.76 17.11 -2.92
C ALA A 114 10.99 18.34 -2.44
N TRP A 115 9.77 18.10 -2.00
CA TRP A 115 8.95 19.03 -1.25
C TRP A 115 8.61 18.41 0.10
N ASP A 116 8.91 19.15 1.15
CA ASP A 116 8.78 18.67 2.53
C ASP A 116 7.32 18.53 2.96
N PHE A 117 7.05 17.85 4.07
CA PHE A 117 5.69 17.55 4.54
C PHE A 117 4.81 18.80 4.68
N THR A 118 3.61 18.76 4.08
CA THR A 118 2.57 19.77 4.24
C THR A 118 1.24 19.15 4.65
N THR A 119 0.46 19.87 5.45
CA THR A 119 -0.94 19.54 5.74
C THR A 119 -1.90 20.17 4.71
N SER A 120 -1.40 21.02 3.83
CA SER A 120 -2.20 21.71 2.81
C SER A 120 -2.38 20.81 1.59
N LEU A 121 -3.62 20.38 1.35
CA LEU A 121 -3.95 19.62 0.15
C LEU A 121 -3.68 20.42 -1.12
N ASP A 122 -4.01 21.72 -1.12
CA ASP A 122 -3.78 22.58 -2.28
C ASP A 122 -2.28 22.71 -2.59
N GLU A 123 -1.44 22.82 -1.56
CA GLU A 123 0.01 22.85 -1.74
C GLU A 123 0.55 21.50 -2.23
N ALA A 124 0.03 20.38 -1.71
CA ALA A 124 0.39 19.04 -2.18
C ALA A 124 0.00 18.84 -3.66
N ARG A 125 -1.21 19.26 -4.06
CA ARG A 125 -1.66 19.24 -5.45
C ARG A 125 -0.78 20.11 -6.34
N GLU A 126 -0.47 21.34 -5.92
CA GLU A 126 0.42 22.23 -6.67
C GLU A 126 1.80 21.62 -6.91
N ARG A 127 2.35 20.94 -5.90
CA ARG A 127 3.63 20.23 -6.03
C ARG A 127 3.54 19.05 -7.00
N LEU A 128 2.44 18.29 -6.98
CA LEU A 128 2.18 17.25 -7.99
C LEU A 128 1.99 17.82 -9.39
N TRP A 129 1.34 18.98 -9.54
CA TRP A 129 1.19 19.65 -10.84
C TRP A 129 2.50 20.22 -11.36
N ASN A 130 3.42 20.60 -10.47
CA ASN A 130 4.77 21.01 -10.83
C ASN A 130 5.68 19.83 -11.24
N LEU A 131 5.24 18.59 -11.04
CA LEU A 131 5.86 17.42 -11.66
C LEU A 131 5.34 17.30 -13.10
N SER A 132 6.17 17.63 -14.07
CA SER A 132 5.94 17.25 -15.47
C SER A 132 6.60 15.92 -15.77
N ALA A 133 5.95 15.08 -16.57
CA ALA A 133 6.54 13.90 -17.17
C ALA A 133 7.34 14.35 -18.39
N GLU A 134 8.67 14.46 -18.27
CA GLU A 134 9.55 14.88 -19.35
C GLU A 134 10.89 14.17 -19.24
N GLY A 135 11.48 13.85 -20.38
CA GLY A 135 12.72 13.10 -20.41
C GLY A 135 12.50 11.60 -20.25
N GLY A 136 13.59 10.89 -20.03
CA GLY A 136 13.65 9.43 -20.00
C GLY A 136 14.37 8.82 -21.21
N GLY A 137 14.82 7.60 -21.01
CA GLY A 137 15.45 6.70 -21.97
C GLY A 137 15.17 5.25 -21.59
N ASP A 138 15.63 4.28 -22.38
CA ASP A 138 15.43 2.83 -22.13
C ASP A 138 16.21 2.30 -20.90
N THR A 139 16.54 3.16 -19.94
CA THR A 139 17.51 2.94 -18.87
C THR A 139 16.90 3.00 -17.47
N PRO A 140 17.58 2.40 -16.47
CA PRO A 140 17.09 2.38 -15.10
C PRO A 140 16.89 3.77 -14.47
N GLU A 141 16.09 3.82 -13.40
CA GLU A 141 15.68 5.08 -12.76
C GLU A 141 16.39 5.37 -11.44
N SER A 142 16.47 6.67 -11.06
CA SER A 142 17.16 7.15 -9.85
C SER A 142 16.35 6.96 -8.55
N VAL A 143 15.77 5.76 -8.39
CA VAL A 143 14.97 5.32 -7.23
C VAL A 143 15.79 5.39 -5.93
N TYR A 144 17.06 4.95 -5.97
CA TYR A 144 17.94 5.00 -4.80
C TYR A 144 18.16 6.44 -4.32
N ALA A 145 18.39 7.37 -5.26
CA ALA A 145 18.56 8.78 -4.95
C ALA A 145 17.29 9.35 -4.30
N ALA A 146 16.11 9.03 -4.83
CA ALA A 146 14.83 9.42 -4.26
C ALA A 146 14.63 8.90 -2.83
N MET A 147 14.90 7.60 -2.59
CA MET A 147 14.81 6.99 -1.26
C MET A 147 15.77 7.64 -0.26
N LYS A 148 17.01 7.91 -0.70
CA LYS A 148 18.02 8.56 0.12
C LYS A 148 17.60 9.99 0.46
N LEU A 149 17.08 10.73 -0.50
CA LEU A 149 16.58 12.09 -0.32
C LEU A 149 15.42 12.11 0.67
N ALA A 150 14.44 11.22 0.51
CA ALA A 150 13.29 11.09 1.38
C ALA A 150 13.69 10.86 2.86
N LEU A 151 14.68 9.99 3.11
CA LEU A 151 15.14 9.68 4.46
C LEU A 151 16.02 10.78 5.08
N THR A 152 16.72 11.56 4.27
CA THR A 152 17.74 12.50 4.77
C THR A 152 17.34 13.97 4.72
N LYS A 153 16.33 14.33 3.92
CA LYS A 153 15.92 15.73 3.71
C LYS A 153 14.50 16.04 4.16
N LEU A 154 13.58 15.08 4.15
CA LEU A 154 12.22 15.34 4.62
C LEU A 154 12.18 15.43 6.15
N SER A 155 11.39 16.38 6.65
CA SER A 155 11.24 16.67 8.08
C SER A 155 10.20 15.76 8.72
N TRP A 156 10.50 14.46 8.77
CA TRP A 156 9.65 13.47 9.42
C TRP A 156 9.30 13.87 10.85
N LEU A 157 8.03 13.67 11.23
CA LEU A 157 7.57 13.81 12.61
C LEU A 157 8.47 12.97 13.51
N LYS A 158 8.82 13.48 14.68
CA LYS A 158 9.67 12.78 15.65
C LYS A 158 8.80 11.98 16.61
N ASP A 159 9.38 10.95 17.23
CA ASP A 159 8.67 10.22 18.27
C ASP A 159 8.41 11.15 19.46
N PRO A 160 7.17 11.20 19.98
CA PRO A 160 6.86 11.95 21.18
C PRO A 160 7.42 11.26 22.42
N LEU A 161 7.40 11.93 23.56
CA LEU A 161 7.69 11.29 24.83
C LEU A 161 6.56 10.32 25.20
N PRO A 162 6.87 9.18 25.87
CA PRO A 162 5.84 8.30 26.41
C PRO A 162 4.87 9.07 27.34
N PRO A 163 3.57 8.72 27.35
CA PRO A 163 2.96 7.50 26.80
C PRO A 163 2.41 7.64 25.37
N ALA A 164 2.69 8.73 24.66
CA ALA A 164 2.13 8.95 23.33
C ALA A 164 2.70 7.96 22.30
N GLU A 165 1.83 7.44 21.44
CA GLU A 165 2.22 6.56 20.34
C GLU A 165 3.03 7.32 19.29
N PRO A 166 4.04 6.69 18.65
CA PRO A 166 4.83 7.31 17.60
C PRO A 166 3.98 7.57 16.35
N PRO A 167 4.29 8.60 15.55
CA PRO A 167 3.59 8.85 14.30
C PRO A 167 3.73 7.67 13.33
N ILE A 168 2.80 7.56 12.41
CA ILE A 168 2.90 6.64 11.27
C ILE A 168 3.79 7.31 10.22
N ARG A 169 4.79 6.60 9.70
CA ARG A 169 5.70 7.12 8.67
C ARG A 169 5.79 6.12 7.53
N ALA A 170 5.38 6.54 6.33
CA ALA A 170 5.39 5.69 5.15
C ALA A 170 5.94 6.43 3.93
N CYS A 171 6.71 5.72 3.11
CA CYS A 171 7.11 6.10 1.78
C CYS A 171 6.41 5.18 0.78
N VAL A 172 5.79 5.74 -0.24
CA VAL A 172 5.25 4.99 -1.38
C VAL A 172 6.06 5.38 -2.61
N ILE A 173 6.70 4.40 -3.24
CA ILE A 173 7.46 4.55 -4.48
C ILE A 173 6.54 4.17 -5.63
N VAL A 174 6.40 5.05 -6.61
CA VAL A 174 5.55 4.89 -7.79
C VAL A 174 6.42 5.04 -9.02
N GLY A 175 6.55 3.97 -9.81
CA GLY A 175 7.33 3.97 -11.05
C GLY A 175 7.13 2.69 -11.84
N ASP A 176 7.58 2.68 -13.10
CA ASP A 176 7.41 1.59 -14.05
C ASP A 176 8.71 0.78 -14.29
N ALA A 177 9.86 1.32 -13.87
CA ALA A 177 11.19 0.77 -14.06
C ALA A 177 11.94 0.46 -12.73
N PRO A 178 12.89 -0.49 -12.74
CA PRO A 178 13.74 -0.78 -11.58
C PRO A 178 14.81 0.30 -11.35
N PRO A 179 15.43 0.33 -10.15
CA PRO A 179 16.59 1.18 -9.87
C PRO A 179 17.78 0.89 -10.78
N HIS A 180 18.73 1.84 -10.86
CA HIS A 180 20.02 1.64 -11.56
C HIS A 180 20.72 0.33 -11.23
N VAL A 181 21.42 -0.21 -12.25
CA VAL A 181 22.13 -1.49 -12.15
C VAL A 181 23.12 -1.42 -10.98
N GLY A 182 22.98 -2.34 -10.03
CA GLY A 182 23.78 -2.39 -8.80
C GLY A 182 23.19 -1.62 -7.61
N GLU A 183 22.19 -0.77 -7.82
CA GLU A 183 21.55 0.00 -6.75
C GLU A 183 20.41 -0.73 -6.04
N GLY A 184 19.90 -1.84 -6.60
CA GLY A 184 18.84 -2.62 -5.97
C GLY A 184 19.18 -3.05 -4.54
N LYS A 185 20.43 -3.47 -4.29
CA LYS A 185 20.89 -3.79 -2.92
C LYS A 185 20.91 -2.55 -2.02
N LEU A 186 21.30 -1.40 -2.56
CA LEU A 186 21.32 -0.14 -1.82
C LEU A 186 19.91 0.31 -1.42
N CYS A 187 18.92 0.14 -2.31
CA CYS A 187 17.51 0.39 -2.03
C CYS A 187 17.01 -0.50 -0.88
N VAL A 188 17.31 -1.81 -0.91
CA VAL A 188 16.97 -2.73 0.18
C VAL A 188 17.64 -2.33 1.50
N ASP A 189 18.91 -1.95 1.46
CA ASP A 189 19.64 -1.50 2.66
C ASP A 189 19.05 -0.19 3.22
N LEU A 190 18.62 0.75 2.36
CA LEU A 190 17.90 1.95 2.79
C LEU A 190 16.53 1.63 3.37
N ALA A 191 15.76 0.73 2.76
CA ALA A 191 14.46 0.32 3.30
C ALA A 191 14.59 -0.29 4.69
N LYS A 192 15.62 -1.12 4.92
CA LYS A 192 15.94 -1.66 6.25
C LYS A 192 16.31 -0.57 7.26
N ARG A 193 17.10 0.42 6.85
CA ARG A 193 17.42 1.58 7.71
C ARG A 193 16.18 2.42 8.01
N GLY A 194 15.33 2.65 7.02
CA GLY A 194 14.04 3.32 7.22
C GLY A 194 13.18 2.57 8.22
N PHE A 195 13.06 1.25 8.07
CA PHE A 195 12.28 0.40 8.98
C PHE A 195 12.75 0.51 10.43
N ALA A 196 14.07 0.50 10.65
CA ALA A 196 14.68 0.68 11.97
C ALA A 196 14.40 2.07 12.59
N ASN A 197 14.15 3.09 11.76
CA ASN A 197 13.75 4.44 12.18
C ASN A 197 12.22 4.66 12.11
N GLY A 198 11.44 3.58 11.98
CA GLY A 198 9.97 3.65 11.95
C GLY A 198 9.35 4.09 10.62
N VAL A 199 10.14 4.23 9.55
CA VAL A 199 9.65 4.53 8.19
C VAL A 199 9.43 3.23 7.42
N ARG A 200 8.25 3.02 6.86
CA ARG A 200 7.93 1.87 5.99
C ARG A 200 8.04 2.27 4.52
N PHE A 201 8.53 1.39 3.66
CA PHE A 201 8.56 1.60 2.21
C PHE A 201 7.60 0.63 1.53
N TYR A 202 6.84 1.14 0.57
CA TYR A 202 5.94 0.39 -0.29
C TYR A 202 6.24 0.75 -1.74
N GLY A 203 6.21 -0.24 -2.63
CA GLY A 203 6.38 -0.03 -4.07
C GLY A 203 5.05 -0.27 -4.79
N ILE A 204 4.69 0.63 -5.69
CA ILE A 204 3.59 0.51 -6.63
C ILE A 204 4.20 0.50 -8.02
N ILE A 205 4.03 -0.62 -8.72
CA ILE A 205 4.49 -0.74 -10.10
C ILE A 205 3.42 -0.13 -10.99
N ALA A 206 3.76 1.00 -11.62
CA ALA A 206 2.97 1.64 -12.64
C ALA A 206 3.10 0.84 -13.95
N ARG A 207 2.19 -0.08 -14.18
CA ARG A 207 2.00 -0.76 -15.47
C ARG A 207 0.51 -0.79 -15.75
N ASP A 208 0.12 -0.93 -17.03
CA ASP A 208 -1.28 -1.02 -17.46
C ASP A 208 -2.11 -1.80 -16.44
N ALA A 209 -3.18 -1.18 -15.93
CA ALA A 209 -3.96 -1.65 -14.78
C ALA A 209 -4.45 -3.11 -14.88
N GLU A 210 -4.57 -3.66 -16.09
CA GLU A 210 -4.90 -5.06 -16.34
C GLU A 210 -3.82 -6.06 -15.87
N SER A 211 -2.55 -5.63 -15.83
CA SER A 211 -1.43 -6.46 -15.40
C SER A 211 -1.31 -6.56 -13.88
N ASN A 212 -1.68 -5.50 -13.15
CA ASN A 212 -1.67 -5.47 -11.69
C ASN A 212 -2.81 -6.30 -11.05
N LEU A 213 -3.82 -6.71 -11.83
CA LEU A 213 -4.95 -7.55 -11.38
C LEU A 213 -4.73 -9.05 -11.65
N LYS A 214 -3.69 -9.43 -12.39
CA LYS A 214 -3.51 -10.80 -12.92
C LYS A 214 -2.39 -11.63 -12.28
N SER A 215 -1.75 -11.17 -11.21
CA SER A 215 -0.69 -11.93 -10.56
C SER A 215 -1.11 -12.47 -9.19
N GLU A 216 -2.02 -13.46 -9.17
CA GLU A 216 -2.21 -14.32 -7.98
C GLU A 216 -2.92 -15.68 -8.24
N ASP A 217 -3.02 -16.18 -9.48
CA ASP A 217 -3.73 -17.47 -9.72
C ASP A 217 -3.10 -18.40 -10.77
N GLN A 218 -1.78 -18.55 -10.78
CA GLN A 218 -1.15 -19.70 -11.46
C GLN A 218 0.10 -20.18 -10.70
N GLY A 219 -0.04 -21.35 -10.10
CA GLY A 219 1.10 -22.20 -9.70
C GLY A 219 0.93 -22.83 -8.33
N ASP A 220 0.13 -23.90 -8.24
CA ASP A 220 0.57 -25.21 -7.72
C ASP A 220 -0.65 -26.11 -7.49
N ASP A 221 -1.12 -26.75 -8.57
CA ASP A 221 -1.96 -27.96 -8.48
C ASP A 221 -1.55 -28.94 -9.58
N GLN A 222 -0.65 -29.86 -9.26
CA GLN A 222 -0.71 -31.23 -9.78
C GLN A 222 -0.35 -32.18 -8.63
N GLY A 223 -1.39 -32.77 -8.07
CA GLY A 223 -1.31 -33.88 -7.13
C GLY A 223 -0.92 -35.21 -7.78
N ASP A 224 -0.33 -36.03 -6.92
CA ASP A 224 -0.03 -37.46 -6.94
C ASP A 224 -0.95 -38.38 -7.79
N ASP A 225 -0.37 -39.44 -8.37
CA ASP A 225 -0.94 -40.80 -8.22
C ASP A 225 0.11 -41.93 -8.42
N GLN A 226 -0.09 -43.02 -7.67
CA GLN A 226 0.72 -44.23 -7.46
C GLN A 226 0.74 -45.13 -8.72
N GLY A 227 1.72 -45.99 -9.04
CA GLY A 227 2.15 -47.20 -8.33
C GLY A 227 1.83 -48.46 -9.16
N ASP A 228 2.84 -49.33 -9.35
CA ASP A 228 2.84 -50.74 -9.82
C ASP A 228 2.59 -51.10 -11.31
N ASP A 229 3.55 -51.80 -11.95
CA ASP A 229 3.42 -53.22 -12.32
C ASP A 229 4.72 -53.81 -12.96
N GLN A 230 4.89 -55.12 -12.81
CA GLN A 230 6.08 -55.96 -12.98
C GLN A 230 6.40 -56.33 -14.45
N GLY A 231 7.68 -56.63 -14.73
CA GLY A 231 8.12 -57.23 -15.99
C GLY A 231 9.52 -57.87 -15.88
N ASP A 232 9.59 -59.14 -16.27
CA ASP A 232 10.55 -60.17 -15.87
C ASP A 232 11.87 -60.22 -16.69
N VAL A 233 12.98 -60.50 -15.98
CA VAL A 233 14.18 -61.32 -16.25
C VAL A 233 14.86 -61.38 -17.65
N LEU A 234 16.20 -61.12 -17.67
CA LEU A 234 17.24 -62.05 -18.18
C LEU A 234 18.68 -61.49 -17.97
N VAL A 235 19.49 -62.21 -17.19
CA VAL A 235 20.99 -62.24 -17.17
C VAL A 235 21.41 -63.67 -17.54
N PRO A 236 22.60 -64.00 -18.11
CA PRO A 236 23.94 -63.52 -17.72
C PRO A 236 24.96 -63.34 -18.91
N SER A 237 26.17 -62.80 -18.75
CA SER A 237 27.40 -63.57 -18.45
C SER A 237 28.68 -62.70 -18.47
N LYS A 238 29.59 -62.96 -17.51
CA LYS A 238 31.01 -62.53 -17.43
C LYS A 238 31.88 -63.36 -18.41
N PRO A 239 33.19 -63.10 -18.70
CA PRO A 239 34.23 -62.61 -17.77
C PRO A 239 35.32 -61.64 -18.33
N ALA A 240 36.14 -61.09 -17.41
CA ALA A 240 37.47 -60.47 -17.62
C ALA A 240 38.54 -61.58 -17.91
N PRO A 241 39.86 -61.36 -18.19
CA PRO A 241 40.80 -60.31 -17.73
C PRO A 241 41.70 -59.76 -18.88
N ALA A 242 42.70 -58.87 -18.75
CA ALA A 242 43.63 -58.48 -17.68
C ALA A 242 44.05 -57.02 -17.85
#